data_AF-A0A392V7A1-F1
#
_entry.id   AF-A0A392V7A1-F1
#
_cell.length_a   1.000
_cell.length_b   1.000
_cell.length_c   1.000
_cell.angle_alpha   90.00
_cell.angle_beta   90.00
_cell.angle_gamma   90.00
#
_symmetry.space_group_name_H-M   'P 1'
#
loop_
_entity.id
_entity.type
_entity.pdbx_description
1 polymer ?
#
loop_
_entity_poly.entity_id
_entity_poly.type
_entity_poly.pdbx_seq_one_letter_code
_entity_poly.pdbx_strand_id
1 'polypeptide(L)' 'MGVKSWANVRALRAVLVLFEAVSGLKVNFNKSMLTWVNVAESWLAEAATVLGCTVGKVPFLYLGLPIG' A
#
# COMPACT_ATOMS: atom_id res chain seq x y z
N MET A 1 -9.36 7.60 13.13
CA MET A 1 -7.98 7.39 12.65
C MET A 1 -7.71 5.90 12.61
N GLY A 2 -7.21 5.37 11.49
CA GLY A 2 -6.88 3.95 11.38
C GLY A 2 -5.72 3.56 12.29
N VAL A 3 -5.81 2.41 12.95
CA VAL A 3 -4.74 1.89 13.80
C VAL A 3 -3.67 1.21 12.94
N LYS A 4 -2.41 1.55 13.16
CA LYS A 4 -1.26 0.86 12.58
C LYS A 4 -1.27 -0.61 13.07
N SER A 5 -1.52 -1.56 12.18
CA SER A 5 -1.64 -2.97 12.52
C SER A 5 -1.06 -3.88 11.44
N TRP A 6 -0.21 -4.82 11.86
CA TRP A 6 0.32 -5.86 10.97
C TRP A 6 -0.76 -6.80 10.44
N ALA A 7 -1.86 -6.99 11.18
CA ALA A 7 -3.00 -7.75 10.69
C ALA A 7 -3.63 -7.06 9.47
N ASN A 8 -3.76 -5.73 9.51
CA ASN A 8 -4.30 -4.95 8.39
C ASN A 8 -3.38 -5.02 7.16
N VAL A 9 -2.06 -4.92 7.35
CA VAL A 9 -1.08 -5.03 6.26
C VAL A 9 -1.17 -6.41 5.58
N ARG A 10 -1.25 -7.49 6.36
CA ARG A 10 -1.37 -8.85 5.82
C ARG A 10 -2.73 -9.09 5.17
N ALA A 11 -3.80 -8.58 5.75
CA ALA A 11 -5.13 -8.66 5.16
C ALA A 11 -5.19 -7.95 3.80
N LEU A 12 -4.60 -6.75 3.70
CA LEU A 12 -4.52 -6.01 2.43
C LEU A 12 -3.74 -6.81 1.38
N ARG A 13 -2.59 -7.40 1.75
CA ARG A 13 -1.84 -8.29 0.85
C ARG A 13 -2.69 -9.48 0.38
N ALA A 14 -3.40 -10.12 1.31
CA ALA A 14 -4.25 -11.27 1.00
C ALA A 14 -5.38 -10.89 0.04
N VAL A 15 -6.01 -9.73 0.22
CA VAL A 15 -7.03 -9.21 -0.69
C VAL A 15 -6.47 -8.98 -2.09
N LEU A 16 -5.28 -8.38 -2.22
CA LEU A 16 -4.65 -8.16 -3.53
C LEU A 16 -4.30 -9.47 -4.23
N VAL A 17 -3.77 -10.45 -3.50
CA VAL A 17 -3.48 -11.79 -4.06
C VAL A 17 -4.77 -12.52 -4.45
N LEU A 18 -5.81 -12.43 -3.62
CA LEU A 18 -7.11 -13.03 -3.93
C LEU A 18 -7.75 -12.37 -5.16
N PHE A 19 -7.61 -11.04 -5.30
CA PHE A 19 -8.04 -10.32 -6.48
C PHE A 19 -7.33 -10.84 -7.74
N GLU A 20 -6.00 -11.04 -7.70
CA GLU A 20 -5.28 -11.66 -8.83
C GLU A 20 -5.87 -13.03 -9.20
N ALA A 21 -6.11 -13.87 -8.19
CA ALA A 21 -6.63 -15.22 -8.39
C ALA A 21 -8.04 -15.26 -8.97
N VAL A 22 -8.94 -14.37 -8.50
CA VAL A 22 -10.35 -14.36 -8.92
C VAL A 22 -10.55 -13.64 -10.25
N SER A 23 -9.82 -12.55 -10.49
CA SER A 23 -9.97 -11.75 -11.72
C SER A 23 -9.15 -12.28 -12.90
N GLY A 24 -8.12 -13.09 -12.65
CA GLY A 24 -7.13 -13.46 -13.64
C GLY A 24 -6.20 -12.32 -14.06
N LEU A 25 -6.28 -11.16 -13.41
CA LEU A 25 -5.39 -10.02 -13.64
C LEU A 25 -4.15 -10.10 -12.76
N LYS A 26 -3.09 -9.39 -13.15
CA LYS A 26 -1.87 -9.22 -12.35
C LYS A 26 -1.87 -7.84 -11.69
N VAL A 27 -1.80 -7.82 -10.36
CA VAL A 27 -1.58 -6.61 -9.59
C VAL A 27 -0.15 -6.14 -9.84
N ASN A 28 -0.02 -4.88 -10.26
CA ASN A 28 1.28 -4.26 -10.48
C ASN A 28 1.78 -3.63 -9.18
N PHE A 29 2.42 -4.46 -8.35
CA PHE A 29 3.00 -3.99 -7.09
C PHE A 29 4.13 -2.96 -7.29
N ASN A 30 4.86 -3.01 -8.41
CA ASN A 30 5.90 -2.04 -8.75
C ASN A 30 5.35 -0.63 -9.04
N LYS A 31 4.10 -0.52 -9.50
CA LYS A 31 3.38 0.75 -9.67
C LYS A 31 2.52 1.12 -8.47
N SER A 32 2.43 0.24 -7.48
CA SER A 32 1.69 0.47 -6.24
C SER A 32 2.58 1.16 -5.23
N MET A 33 1.99 1.99 -4.38
CA MET A 33 2.71 2.79 -3.40
C MET A 33 1.90 2.86 -2.09
N LEU A 34 2.58 2.71 -0.95
CA LEU A 34 1.99 2.85 0.38
C LEU A 34 2.36 4.20 0.98
N THR A 35 1.36 5.00 1.34
CA THR A 35 1.52 6.29 2.03
C THR A 35 0.93 6.22 3.44
N TRP A 36 1.39 7.10 4.33
CA TRP A 36 0.78 7.25 5.65
C TRP A 36 0.94 8.67 6.19
N VAL A 37 0.07 9.06 7.12
CA VAL A 37 0.13 10.33 7.86
C VAL A 37 0.36 10.03 9.33
N ASN A 38 1.41 10.62 9.92
CA ASN A 38 1.76 10.48 11.34
C ASN A 38 2.20 9.06 11.78
N VAL A 39 3.01 8.36 10.98
CA VAL A 39 3.69 7.10 11.37
C VAL A 39 5.17 7.19 11.01
N ALA A 40 6.01 6.53 11.82
CA ALA A 40 7.43 6.42 11.59
C ALA A 40 7.77 5.79 10.22
N GLU A 41 8.70 6.41 9.49
CA GLU A 41 9.13 5.96 8.16
C GLU A 41 9.67 4.53 8.17
N SER A 42 10.34 4.11 9.26
CA SER A 42 10.86 2.74 9.42
C SER A 42 9.76 1.69 9.33
N TRP A 43 8.65 1.90 10.03
CA TRP A 43 7.52 0.97 9.96
C TRP A 43 6.85 1.00 8.59
N LEU A 44 6.75 2.18 7.97
CA LEU A 44 6.16 2.33 6.64
C LEU A 44 6.98 1.55 5.59
N ALA A 45 8.30 1.59 5.69
CA ALA A 45 9.21 0.83 4.82
C ALA A 45 9.05 -0.69 4.99
N GLU A 46 8.92 -1.17 6.23
CA GLU A 46 8.66 -2.59 6.49
C GLU A 46 7.28 -3.02 5.97
N ALA A 47 6.24 -2.20 6.18
CA ALA A 47 4.91 -2.48 5.68
C ALA A 47 4.84 -2.49 4.15
N ALA A 48 5.53 -1.55 3.49
CA ALA A 48 5.64 -1.50 2.04
C ALA A 48 6.35 -2.75 1.49
N THR A 49 7.39 -3.22 2.18
CA THR A 49 8.10 -4.47 1.85
C THR A 49 7.18 -5.68 1.96
N VAL A 50 6.36 -5.77 3.02
CA VAL A 50 5.38 -6.86 3.18
C VAL A 50 4.34 -6.83 2.05
N LEU A 51 3.90 -5.65 1.62
CA LEU A 51 2.97 -5.49 0.50
C LEU A 51 3.64 -5.67 -0.88
N GLY A 52 4.97 -5.60 -0.96
CA GLY A 52 5.73 -5.63 -2.22
C GLY A 52 5.68 -4.33 -3.02
N CYS A 53 5.34 -3.20 -2.39
CA CYS A 53 5.15 -1.90 -3.03
C CYS A 53 6.18 -0.87 -2.58
N THR A 54 6.18 0.32 -3.19
CA THR A 54 7.10 1.42 -2.81
C THR A 54 6.52 2.27 -1.68
N VAL A 55 7.38 2.97 -0.94
CA VAL A 55 6.93 3.98 0.03
C VAL A 55 6.64 5.29 -0.70
N GLY A 56 5.48 5.87 -0.42
CA GLY A 56 5.06 7.15 -0.97
C GLY A 56 5.02 8.28 0.03
N LYS A 57 5.09 9.50 -0.50
CA LYS A 57 5.01 10.74 0.28
C LYS A 57 3.75 11.52 -0.10
N VAL A 58 3.18 12.19 0.88
CA VAL A 58 2.01 13.07 0.72
C VAL A 58 2.51 14.53 0.72
N PRO A 59 2.02 15.43 -0.16
CA PRO A 59 1.05 15.17 -1.22
C PRO A 59 1.65 14.44 -2.44
N PHE A 60 0.80 13.72 -3.17
CA PHE A 60 1.18 13.06 -4.43
C PHE A 60 0.09 13.25 -5.50
N LEU A 61 0.44 13.04 -6.77
CA LEU A 61 -0.52 13.10 -7.87
C LEU A 61 -1.14 11.72 -8.11
N TYR A 62 -2.46 11.67 -8.14
CA TYR A 62 -3.23 10.51 -8.57
C TYR A 62 -4.15 10.92 -9.72
N LEU A 63 -3.93 10.33 -10.90
CA LEU A 63 -4.68 10.65 -12.12
C LEU A 63 -4.70 12.16 -12.44
N GLY A 64 -3.59 12.85 -12.18
CA GLY A 64 -3.45 14.30 -12.41
C GLY A 64 -4.00 15.19 -11.29
N LEU A 65 -4.56 14.62 -10.22
CA LEU A 65 -5.10 15.36 -9.09
C LEU A 65 -4.18 15.24 -7.85
N PRO A 66 -3.88 16.33 -7.15
CA PRO A 66 -3.11 16.28 -5.90
C PRO A 66 -3.96 15.65 -4.79
N ILE A 67 -3.40 14.64 -4.13
CA ILE A 67 -3.96 14.00 -2.94
C ILE A 67 -3.01 14.25 -1.78
N GLY A 68 -3.54 14.86 -0.72
CA GLY A 68 -2.79 15.24 0.48
C GLY A 68 -3.28 16.54 1.07
#